data_AF-A0A6B3F8F7-F1
#
_entry.id   AF-A0A6B3F8F7-F1
#
_cell.length_a   1.000
_cell.length_b   1.000
_cell.length_c   1.000
_cell.angle_alpha   90.00
_cell.angle_beta   90.00
_cell.angle_gamma   90.00
#
_symmetry.space_group_name_H-M   'P 1'
#
loop_
_entity.id
_entity.type
_entity.pdbx_description
1 polymer ?
#
loop_
_entity_poly.entity_id
_entity_poly.type
_entity_poly.pdbx_seq_one_letter_code
_entity_poly.pdbx_strand_id
1 'polypeptide(L)'
;DAEKVTAAAETKDDTDLYEAQLQLFLDPEEPAVRRAAGLAGIPEEWVEAARRSPVYSLIRRHKLALPLHPEYRTMPMVWYIPPLSPITEVLTETGFDGEDAGNLFGAIDTLRIPLEYLAEIFTAGDVAPVRNSLEKLAAMRAHMRAVNLGQEPDPGIAARVHMDEAGIQDMYRLLALAKYDERYVIPTAAEADARRLEEAAVPQECSLDHAD
;
A
#
# COMPACT_ATOMS: atom_id res chain seq x y z
N ASP A 1 10.47 13.17 -1.83
CA ASP A 1 11.22 14.46 -1.86
C ASP A 1 12.11 14.50 -0.63
N ALA A 2 13.43 14.37 -0.81
CA ALA A 2 14.36 14.24 0.32
C ALA A 2 14.41 15.51 1.19
N GLU A 3 14.22 16.68 0.59
CA GLU A 3 14.29 17.97 1.28
C GLU A 3 13.11 18.17 2.24
N LYS A 4 12.00 17.46 2.02
CA LYS A 4 10.77 17.55 2.83
C LYS A 4 10.69 16.51 3.95
N VAL A 5 11.63 15.56 4.01
CA VAL A 5 11.59 14.45 5.00
C VAL A 5 11.61 14.99 6.43
N THR A 6 12.52 15.91 6.74
CA THR A 6 12.60 16.50 8.09
C THR A 6 11.31 17.22 8.47
N ALA A 7 10.77 18.04 7.56
CA ALA A 7 9.53 18.76 7.81
C ALA A 7 8.33 17.81 8.02
N ALA A 8 8.25 16.71 7.26
CA ALA A 8 7.22 15.69 7.45
C ALA A 8 7.38 14.96 8.79
N ALA A 9 8.62 14.61 9.19
CA ALA A 9 8.89 13.96 10.47
C ALA A 9 8.65 14.88 11.69
N GLU A 10 8.72 16.19 11.50
CA GLU A 10 8.46 17.22 12.52
C GLU A 10 6.98 17.65 12.59
N THR A 11 6.08 17.01 11.84
CA THR A 11 4.63 17.24 11.91
C THR A 11 4.15 17.18 13.36
N LYS A 12 3.39 18.18 13.82
CA LYS A 12 3.09 18.33 15.24
C LYS A 12 2.19 17.22 15.78
N ASP A 13 1.13 16.91 15.06
CA ASP A 13 0.21 15.84 15.41
C ASP A 13 0.72 14.50 14.86
N ASP A 14 0.65 13.44 15.66
CA ASP A 14 1.09 12.12 15.23
C ASP A 14 0.14 11.54 14.19
N THR A 15 -1.17 11.84 14.26
CA THR A 15 -2.16 11.37 13.28
C THR A 15 -1.94 11.95 11.88
N ASP A 16 -1.29 13.12 11.79
CA ASP A 16 -0.99 13.78 10.52
C ASP A 16 0.27 13.19 9.84
N LEU A 17 1.07 12.38 10.52
CA LEU A 17 2.33 11.83 9.99
C LEU A 17 2.12 10.91 8.79
N TYR A 18 1.01 10.15 8.77
CA TYR A 18 0.64 9.31 7.63
C TYR A 18 0.47 10.13 6.35
N GLU A 19 -0.36 11.18 6.40
CA GLU A 19 -0.61 12.04 5.24
C GLU A 19 0.64 12.87 4.90
N ALA A 20 1.41 13.33 5.90
CA ALA A 20 2.69 14.01 5.68
C ALA A 20 3.68 13.12 4.91
N GLN A 21 3.77 11.84 5.26
CA GLN A 21 4.61 10.89 4.55
C GLN A 21 4.10 10.61 3.12
N LEU A 22 2.78 10.51 2.92
CA LEU A 22 2.21 10.37 1.58
C LEU A 22 2.62 11.52 0.65
N GLN A 23 2.70 12.76 1.16
CA GLN A 23 3.14 13.92 0.37
C GLN A 23 4.62 13.85 -0.05
N LEU A 24 5.43 12.98 0.55
CA LEU A 24 6.82 12.76 0.13
C LEU A 24 6.91 11.90 -1.14
N PHE A 25 5.89 11.10 -1.44
CA PHE A 25 5.84 10.23 -2.61
C PHE A 25 5.38 11.01 -3.84
N LEU A 26 6.36 11.33 -4.69
CA LEU A 26 6.14 12.08 -5.93
C LEU A 26 5.46 11.22 -7.00
N ASP A 27 4.66 11.84 -7.85
CA ASP A 27 3.96 11.14 -8.93
C ASP A 27 4.91 10.84 -10.11
N PRO A 28 5.22 9.56 -10.38
CA PRO A 28 6.14 9.22 -11.45
C PRO A 28 5.57 9.49 -12.86
N GLU A 29 4.25 9.67 -13.01
CA GLU A 29 3.65 10.07 -14.29
C GLU A 29 3.75 11.60 -14.53
N GLU A 30 4.02 12.39 -13.51
CA GLU A 30 4.03 13.85 -13.64
C GLU A 30 5.27 14.34 -14.42
N PRO A 31 5.10 15.11 -15.52
CA PRO A 31 6.23 15.57 -16.32
C PRO A 31 7.26 16.40 -15.53
N ALA A 32 6.81 17.14 -14.51
CA ALA A 32 7.69 17.93 -13.65
C ALA A 32 8.58 17.05 -12.78
N VAL A 33 8.03 16.00 -12.17
CA VAL A 33 8.77 15.01 -11.36
C VAL A 33 9.79 14.30 -12.22
N ARG A 34 9.43 13.88 -13.44
CA ARG A 34 10.36 13.21 -14.37
C ARG A 34 11.54 14.09 -14.77
N ARG A 35 11.28 15.36 -15.09
CA ARG A 35 12.36 16.33 -15.37
C ARG A 35 13.26 16.52 -14.16
N ALA A 36 12.67 16.69 -12.97
CA ALA A 36 13.43 16.84 -11.74
C ALA A 36 14.29 15.59 -11.43
N ALA A 37 13.76 14.39 -11.65
CA ALA A 37 14.47 13.13 -11.50
C ALA A 37 15.70 13.06 -12.43
N GLY A 38 15.53 13.44 -13.71
CA GLY A 38 16.65 13.51 -14.66
C GLY A 38 17.72 14.53 -14.27
N LEU A 39 17.31 15.71 -13.78
CA LEU A 39 18.25 16.73 -13.26
C LEU A 39 18.99 16.26 -12.00
N ALA A 40 18.35 15.44 -11.17
CA ALA A 40 18.93 14.83 -9.99
C ALA A 40 19.79 13.59 -10.31
N GLY A 41 19.94 13.22 -11.59
CA GLY A 41 20.75 12.09 -12.02
C GLY A 41 20.14 10.71 -11.76
N ILE A 42 18.83 10.62 -11.52
CA ILE A 42 18.13 9.34 -11.35
C ILE A 42 18.07 8.64 -12.73
N PRO A 43 18.52 7.39 -12.86
CA PRO A 43 18.48 6.68 -14.14
C PRO A 43 17.05 6.50 -14.66
N GLU A 44 16.85 6.59 -15.98
CA GLU A 44 15.51 6.45 -16.59
C GLU A 44 14.84 5.11 -16.24
N GLU A 45 15.62 4.04 -16.09
CA GLU A 45 15.11 2.72 -15.67
C GLU A 45 14.41 2.77 -14.30
N TRP A 46 14.94 3.57 -13.36
CA TRP A 46 14.30 3.78 -12.05
C TRP A 46 12.99 4.53 -12.18
N VAL A 47 12.92 5.54 -13.05
CA VAL A 47 11.70 6.30 -13.31
C VAL A 47 10.63 5.38 -13.94
N GLU A 48 11.00 4.57 -14.93
CA GLU A 48 10.08 3.60 -15.56
C GLU A 48 9.63 2.48 -14.61
N ALA A 49 10.50 2.04 -13.70
CA ALA A 49 10.11 1.15 -12.61
C ALA A 49 9.11 1.82 -11.64
N ALA A 50 9.35 3.08 -11.27
CA ALA A 50 8.44 3.83 -10.40
C ALA A 50 7.05 4.00 -11.01
N ARG A 51 6.95 4.26 -12.32
CA ARG A 51 5.68 4.39 -13.05
C ARG A 51 4.80 3.13 -12.94
N ARG A 52 5.44 1.97 -13.03
CA ARG A 52 4.82 0.64 -12.93
C ARG A 52 4.79 0.07 -11.51
N SER A 53 5.18 0.85 -10.50
CA SER A 53 5.39 0.35 -9.15
C SER A 53 4.06 -0.10 -8.51
N PRO A 54 3.94 -1.38 -8.09
CA PRO A 54 2.79 -1.85 -7.32
C PRO A 54 2.74 -1.18 -5.95
N VAL A 55 3.90 -0.87 -5.35
CA VAL A 55 4.00 -0.20 -4.05
C VAL A 55 3.41 1.21 -4.13
N TYR A 56 3.78 1.98 -5.16
CA TYR A 56 3.20 3.31 -5.37
C TYR A 56 1.68 3.24 -5.63
N SER A 57 1.22 2.25 -6.41
CA SER A 57 -0.22 2.02 -6.61
C SER A 57 -0.94 1.75 -5.29
N LEU A 58 -0.45 0.83 -4.47
CA LEU A 58 -1.10 0.44 -3.21
C LEU A 58 -1.08 1.56 -2.16
N ILE A 59 0.01 2.33 -2.08
CA ILE A 59 0.18 3.43 -1.12
C ILE A 59 -0.60 4.68 -1.57
N ARG A 60 -0.34 5.17 -2.79
CA ARG A 60 -0.76 6.51 -3.23
C ARG A 60 -2.01 6.49 -4.08
N ARG A 61 -2.09 5.57 -5.07
CA ARG A 61 -3.25 5.52 -5.99
C ARG A 61 -4.49 4.97 -5.29
N HIS A 62 -4.35 3.86 -4.59
CA HIS A 62 -5.47 3.14 -3.96
C HIS A 62 -5.65 3.45 -2.47
N LYS A 63 -4.63 4.01 -1.79
CA LYS A 63 -4.64 4.25 -0.34
C LYS A 63 -5.06 3.00 0.46
N LEU A 64 -4.45 1.87 0.14
CA LEU A 64 -4.67 0.56 0.80
C LEU A 64 -3.55 0.20 1.77
N ALA A 65 -2.32 0.50 1.39
CA ALA A 65 -1.18 0.26 2.25
C ALA A 65 -1.03 1.41 3.24
N LEU A 66 -0.68 1.10 4.47
CA LEU A 66 -0.48 2.03 5.59
C LEU A 66 0.92 1.81 6.19
N PRO A 67 1.58 2.85 6.72
CA PRO A 67 2.88 2.74 7.36
C PRO A 67 2.75 2.00 8.70
N LEU A 68 3.84 1.41 9.20
CA LEU A 68 3.87 0.84 10.54
C LEU A 68 4.43 1.84 11.55
N HIS A 69 3.70 2.11 12.62
CA HIS A 69 4.06 3.05 13.69
C HIS A 69 4.60 4.40 13.18
N PRO A 70 3.80 5.17 12.39
CA PRO A 70 4.24 6.46 11.87
C PRO A 70 4.68 7.45 12.98
N GLU A 71 4.14 7.34 14.19
CA GLU A 71 4.48 8.13 15.39
C GLU A 71 5.95 8.01 15.82
N TYR A 72 6.67 6.98 15.35
CA TYR A 72 8.12 6.89 15.56
C TYR A 72 8.91 7.90 14.71
N ARG A 73 8.25 8.61 13.78
CA ARG A 73 8.80 9.71 12.98
C ARG A 73 10.03 9.33 12.15
N THR A 74 10.15 8.04 11.82
CA THR A 74 11.25 7.50 11.00
C THR A 74 10.96 7.52 9.50
N MET A 75 9.74 7.91 9.10
CA MET A 75 9.24 7.82 7.72
C MET A 75 9.44 6.40 7.14
N PRO A 76 8.79 5.38 7.73
CA PRO A 76 9.05 3.98 7.39
C PRO A 76 8.72 3.68 5.92
N MET A 77 9.59 2.93 5.24
CA MET A 77 9.41 2.58 3.81
C MET A 77 8.84 1.18 3.59
N VAL A 78 8.53 0.45 4.67
CA VAL A 78 7.78 -0.82 4.63
C VAL A 78 6.36 -0.56 5.11
N TRP A 79 5.39 -0.90 4.27
CA TRP A 79 3.97 -0.60 4.44
C TRP A 79 3.13 -1.88 4.39
N TYR A 80 1.99 -1.85 5.06
CA TYR A 80 1.15 -3.02 5.29
C TYR A 80 -0.28 -2.74 4.87
N ILE A 81 -0.95 -3.76 4.34
CA ILE A 81 -2.39 -3.70 4.08
C ILE A 81 -3.09 -4.32 5.29
N PRO A 82 -4.02 -3.61 5.96
CA PRO A 82 -4.73 -4.16 7.11
C PRO A 82 -5.57 -5.36 6.69
N PRO A 83 -5.60 -6.45 7.49
CA PRO A 83 -6.33 -7.64 7.13
C PRO A 83 -7.83 -7.41 7.28
N LEU A 84 -8.59 -7.82 6.26
CA LEU A 84 -9.97 -8.21 6.45
C LEU A 84 -9.92 -9.47 7.35
N SER A 85 -10.01 -9.32 8.67
CA SER A 85 -10.21 -10.43 9.63
C SER A 85 -11.34 -11.34 9.13
N PRO A 86 -11.55 -12.60 9.58
CA PRO A 86 -12.65 -13.44 9.07
C PRO A 86 -14.04 -12.84 9.38
N ILE A 87 -14.44 -11.85 8.58
CA ILE A 87 -15.73 -11.16 8.59
C ILE A 87 -16.81 -12.15 8.18
N THR A 88 -16.48 -13.02 7.23
CA THR A 88 -17.41 -14.00 6.67
C THR A 88 -17.81 -15.05 7.67
N GLU A 89 -16.91 -15.51 8.55
CA GLU A 89 -17.25 -16.52 9.57
C GLU A 89 -18.29 -15.97 10.54
N VAL A 90 -18.10 -14.74 11.03
CA VAL A 90 -19.05 -14.05 11.93
C VAL A 90 -20.42 -13.86 11.27
N LEU A 91 -20.45 -13.52 9.97
CA LEU A 91 -21.70 -13.32 9.25
C LEU A 91 -22.41 -14.62 8.88
N THR A 92 -21.68 -15.68 8.53
CA THR A 92 -22.27 -16.99 8.21
C THR A 92 -22.98 -17.64 9.39
N GLU A 93 -22.54 -17.38 10.62
CA GLU A 93 -23.21 -17.86 11.84
C GLU A 93 -24.58 -17.17 12.07
N THR A 94 -24.78 -16.00 11.46
CA THR A 94 -26.02 -15.21 11.58
C THR A 94 -27.03 -15.47 10.45
N GLY A 95 -26.70 -16.32 9.46
CA GLY A 95 -27.58 -16.66 8.35
C GLY A 95 -27.64 -15.61 7.22
N PHE A 96 -26.81 -14.57 7.27
CA PHE A 96 -26.67 -13.58 6.22
C PHE A 96 -25.61 -14.01 5.19
N ASP A 97 -25.75 -13.59 3.92
CA ASP A 97 -24.70 -13.80 2.91
C ASP A 97 -23.48 -12.94 3.29
N GLY A 98 -22.46 -13.59 3.84
CA GLY A 98 -21.22 -12.94 4.29
C GLY A 98 -20.41 -12.30 3.17
N GLU A 99 -20.79 -12.50 1.91
CA GLU A 99 -20.14 -11.91 0.74
C GLU A 99 -20.97 -10.80 0.07
N ASP A 100 -22.17 -10.50 0.59
CA ASP A 100 -22.97 -9.36 0.14
C ASP A 100 -22.28 -8.05 0.55
N ALA A 101 -22.30 -7.05 -0.34
CA ALA A 101 -21.63 -5.77 -0.12
C ALA A 101 -22.13 -5.07 1.16
N GLY A 102 -23.46 -5.02 1.37
CA GLY A 102 -24.05 -4.37 2.54
C GLY A 102 -23.63 -5.05 3.84
N ASN A 103 -23.58 -6.37 3.84
CA ASN A 103 -23.13 -7.16 5.00
C ASN A 103 -21.63 -6.99 5.25
N LEU A 104 -20.81 -7.02 4.19
CA LEU A 104 -19.36 -6.82 4.30
C LEU A 104 -19.00 -5.43 4.85
N PHE A 105 -19.65 -4.37 4.37
CA PHE A 105 -19.44 -3.01 4.89
C PHE A 105 -19.89 -2.90 6.35
N GLY A 106 -21.09 -3.38 6.68
CA GLY A 106 -21.61 -3.33 8.05
C GLY A 106 -20.77 -4.15 9.04
N ALA A 107 -20.12 -5.20 8.56
CA ALA A 107 -19.32 -6.07 9.42
C ALA A 107 -17.88 -5.59 9.63
N ILE A 108 -17.45 -4.51 8.97
CA ILE A 108 -16.20 -3.81 9.31
C ILE A 108 -16.26 -3.35 10.77
N ASP A 109 -17.42 -2.84 11.22
CA ASP A 109 -17.60 -2.39 12.61
C ASP A 109 -17.64 -3.55 13.63
N THR A 110 -17.85 -4.78 13.15
CA THR A 110 -17.93 -5.99 13.99
C THR A 110 -16.72 -6.90 13.82
N LEU A 111 -15.61 -6.36 13.29
CA LEU A 111 -14.37 -7.09 13.13
C LEU A 111 -13.88 -7.65 14.48
N ARG A 112 -13.35 -8.87 14.45
CA ARG A 112 -12.74 -9.50 15.64
C ARG A 112 -11.58 -8.66 16.19
N ILE A 113 -10.83 -8.01 15.30
CA ILE A 113 -9.79 -7.05 15.65
C ILE A 113 -10.43 -5.66 15.58
N PRO A 114 -10.51 -4.92 16.71
CA PRO A 114 -11.09 -3.58 16.71
C PRO A 114 -10.35 -2.63 15.76
N LEU A 115 -11.08 -1.72 15.11
CA LEU A 115 -10.47 -0.74 14.21
C LEU A 115 -9.49 0.17 14.95
N GLU A 116 -9.81 0.52 16.19
CA GLU A 116 -8.97 1.35 17.05
C GLU A 116 -7.60 0.68 17.26
N TYR A 117 -7.57 -0.64 17.46
CA TYR A 117 -6.32 -1.38 17.61
C TYR A 117 -5.45 -1.33 16.33
N LEU A 118 -6.07 -1.45 15.15
CA LEU A 118 -5.36 -1.32 13.88
C LEU A 118 -4.87 0.12 13.67
N ALA A 119 -5.66 1.11 14.08
CA ALA A 119 -5.31 2.52 13.95
C ALA A 119 -4.10 2.90 14.82
N GLU A 120 -4.03 2.39 16.05
CA GLU A 120 -2.85 2.57 16.93
C GLU A 120 -1.56 2.04 16.29
N ILE A 121 -1.63 1.00 15.45
CA ILE A 121 -0.47 0.40 14.79
C ILE A 121 -0.10 1.11 13.49
N PHE A 122 -1.10 1.53 12.70
CA PHE A 122 -0.88 1.95 11.32
C PHE A 122 -0.97 3.46 11.07
N THR A 123 -1.67 4.19 11.93
CA THR A 123 -2.10 5.57 11.67
C THR A 123 -2.09 6.42 12.94
N ALA A 124 -1.29 6.04 13.94
CA ALA A 124 -1.16 6.73 15.23
C ALA A 124 -2.51 7.02 15.91
N GLY A 125 -3.46 6.09 15.78
CA GLY A 125 -4.80 6.17 16.38
C GLY A 125 -5.90 6.72 15.46
N ASP A 126 -5.58 7.24 14.28
CA ASP A 126 -6.62 7.68 13.33
C ASP A 126 -7.29 6.48 12.63
N VAL A 127 -8.56 6.23 12.94
CA VAL A 127 -9.34 5.12 12.38
C VAL A 127 -9.67 5.33 10.89
N ALA A 128 -9.73 6.58 10.41
CA ALA A 128 -10.26 6.87 9.07
C ALA A 128 -9.47 6.21 7.92
N PRO A 129 -8.13 6.24 7.87
CA PRO A 129 -7.39 5.60 6.78
C PRO A 129 -7.48 4.07 6.83
N VAL A 130 -7.50 3.48 8.03
CA VAL A 130 -7.70 2.04 8.22
C VAL A 130 -9.07 1.62 7.70
N ARG A 131 -10.13 2.32 8.10
CA ARG A 131 -11.50 2.07 7.62
C ARG A 131 -11.57 2.16 6.10
N ASN A 132 -11.05 3.24 5.52
CA ASN A 132 -11.03 3.42 4.06
C ASN A 132 -10.32 2.26 3.34
N SER A 133 -9.20 1.75 3.87
CA SER A 133 -8.53 0.59 3.29
C SER A 133 -9.41 -0.67 3.34
N LEU A 134 -10.01 -0.95 4.50
CA LEU A 134 -10.87 -2.12 4.69
C LEU A 134 -12.13 -2.07 3.82
N GLU A 135 -12.76 -0.89 3.71
CA GLU A 135 -13.93 -0.67 2.85
C GLU A 135 -13.59 -0.91 1.37
N LYS A 136 -12.42 -0.46 0.90
CA LYS A 136 -11.96 -0.74 -0.47
C LYS A 136 -11.73 -2.23 -0.73
N LEU A 137 -11.14 -2.94 0.23
CA LEU A 137 -10.97 -4.39 0.13
C LEU A 137 -12.32 -5.14 0.10
N ALA A 138 -13.27 -4.71 0.94
CA ALA A 138 -14.64 -5.23 0.94
C ALA A 138 -15.37 -4.95 -0.38
N ALA A 139 -15.24 -3.73 -0.90
CA ALA A 139 -15.80 -3.32 -2.19
C ALA A 139 -15.26 -4.19 -3.34
N MET A 140 -13.94 -4.37 -3.40
CA MET A 140 -13.30 -5.24 -4.39
C MET A 140 -13.82 -6.68 -4.30
N ARG A 141 -13.92 -7.22 -3.08
CA ARG A 141 -14.43 -8.58 -2.85
C ARG A 141 -15.86 -8.75 -3.36
N ALA A 142 -16.76 -7.85 -2.98
CA ALA A 142 -18.16 -7.89 -3.40
C ALA A 142 -18.32 -7.71 -4.92
N HIS A 143 -17.58 -6.76 -5.51
CA HIS A 143 -17.58 -6.52 -6.95
C HIS A 143 -17.10 -7.76 -7.73
N MET A 144 -15.95 -8.33 -7.35
CA MET A 144 -15.39 -9.49 -8.04
C MET A 144 -16.23 -10.76 -7.84
N ARG A 145 -16.96 -10.87 -6.72
CA ARG A 145 -17.95 -11.95 -6.56
C ARG A 145 -19.05 -11.87 -7.61
N ALA A 146 -19.65 -10.71 -7.82
CA ALA A 146 -20.69 -10.54 -8.84
C ALA A 146 -20.17 -10.94 -10.23
N VAL A 147 -18.97 -10.46 -10.60
CA VAL A 147 -18.29 -10.84 -11.85
C VAL A 147 -18.11 -12.36 -11.95
N ASN A 148 -17.59 -13.01 -10.90
CA ASN A 148 -17.34 -14.46 -10.89
C ASN A 148 -18.63 -15.30 -10.96
N LEU A 149 -19.75 -14.77 -10.48
CA LEU A 149 -21.07 -15.41 -10.56
C LEU A 149 -21.79 -15.11 -11.89
N GLY A 150 -21.17 -14.34 -12.81
CA GLY A 150 -21.79 -13.93 -14.06
C GLY A 150 -22.93 -12.91 -13.86
N GLN A 151 -22.93 -12.21 -12.74
CA GLN A 151 -23.87 -11.14 -12.41
C GLN A 151 -23.26 -9.78 -12.80
N GLU A 152 -24.12 -8.81 -13.12
CA GLU A 152 -23.68 -7.43 -13.34
C GLU A 152 -23.33 -6.78 -11.99
N PRO A 153 -22.07 -6.34 -11.78
CA PRO A 153 -21.68 -5.71 -10.52
C PRO A 153 -22.41 -4.39 -10.30
N ASP A 154 -22.85 -4.12 -9.06
CA ASP A 154 -23.46 -2.83 -8.73
C ASP A 154 -22.42 -1.70 -8.80
N PRO A 155 -22.56 -0.71 -9.71
CA PRO A 155 -21.64 0.41 -9.81
C PRO A 155 -21.61 1.27 -8.54
N GLY A 156 -22.66 1.21 -7.72
CA GLY A 156 -22.73 1.88 -6.42
C GLY A 156 -21.67 1.39 -5.43
N ILE A 157 -21.17 0.15 -5.56
CA ILE A 157 -20.14 -0.41 -4.67
C ILE A 157 -18.81 0.32 -4.84
N ALA A 158 -18.37 0.52 -6.08
CA ALA A 158 -17.12 1.25 -6.36
C ALA A 158 -17.24 2.73 -5.98
N ALA A 159 -18.40 3.35 -6.27
CA ALA A 159 -18.66 4.74 -5.95
C ALA A 159 -18.62 5.03 -4.43
N ARG A 160 -19.09 4.10 -3.58
CA ARG A 160 -19.05 4.25 -2.11
C ARG A 160 -17.63 4.39 -1.55
N VAL A 161 -16.64 3.81 -2.21
CA VAL A 161 -15.23 3.87 -1.80
C VAL A 161 -14.42 4.85 -2.64
N HIS A 162 -15.11 5.76 -3.34
CA HIS A 162 -14.52 6.77 -4.21
C HIS A 162 -13.62 6.20 -5.32
N MET A 163 -14.03 5.06 -5.88
CA MET A 163 -13.34 4.40 -7.00
C MET A 163 -14.30 4.17 -8.16
N ASP A 164 -13.74 3.86 -9.33
CA ASP A 164 -14.46 3.34 -10.48
C ASP A 164 -14.18 1.83 -10.64
N GLU A 165 -14.86 1.20 -11.61
CA GLU A 165 -14.66 -0.21 -11.92
C GLU A 165 -13.21 -0.51 -12.30
N ALA A 166 -12.57 0.37 -13.09
CA ALA A 166 -11.19 0.20 -13.50
C ALA A 166 -10.23 0.16 -12.29
N GLY A 167 -10.45 1.02 -11.30
CA GLY A 167 -9.70 1.01 -10.05
C GLY A 167 -9.88 -0.29 -9.25
N ILE A 168 -11.11 -0.82 -9.17
CA ILE A 168 -11.38 -2.11 -8.51
C ILE A 168 -10.70 -3.27 -9.24
N GLN A 169 -10.75 -3.28 -10.57
CA GLN A 169 -10.08 -4.30 -11.38
C GLN A 169 -8.55 -4.21 -11.27
N ASP A 170 -7.99 -2.99 -11.18
CA ASP A 170 -6.55 -2.78 -10.94
C ASP A 170 -6.13 -3.32 -9.57
N MET A 171 -6.91 -3.04 -8.51
CA MET A 171 -6.69 -3.64 -7.20
C MET A 171 -6.73 -5.17 -7.25
N TYR A 172 -7.73 -5.74 -7.93
CA TYR A 172 -7.85 -7.20 -8.09
C TYR A 172 -6.65 -7.79 -8.83
N ARG A 173 -6.15 -7.12 -9.87
CA ARG A 173 -4.94 -7.53 -10.58
C ARG A 173 -3.73 -7.55 -9.66
N LEU A 174 -3.53 -6.49 -8.88
CA LEU A 174 -2.37 -6.35 -7.98
C LEU A 174 -2.41 -7.35 -6.81
N LEU A 175 -3.58 -7.57 -6.22
CA LEU A 175 -3.74 -8.34 -4.98
C LEU A 175 -4.08 -9.82 -5.20
N ALA A 176 -4.92 -10.13 -6.19
CA ALA A 176 -5.45 -11.48 -6.38
C ALA A 176 -4.78 -12.23 -7.55
N LEU A 177 -4.61 -11.59 -8.72
CA LEU A 177 -3.86 -12.21 -9.81
C LEU A 177 -2.36 -12.21 -9.53
N ALA A 178 -1.86 -11.05 -9.06
CA ALA A 178 -0.56 -10.88 -8.43
C ALA A 178 0.59 -11.54 -9.21
N LYS A 179 0.66 -11.26 -10.52
CA LYS A 179 1.69 -11.81 -11.41
C LYS A 179 3.09 -11.41 -10.93
N TYR A 180 4.06 -12.31 -11.10
CA TYR A 180 5.40 -12.12 -10.52
C TYR A 180 6.07 -10.82 -10.98
N ASP A 181 6.00 -10.53 -12.28
CA ASP A 181 6.56 -9.33 -12.93
C ASP A 181 5.84 -8.03 -12.56
N GLU A 182 4.64 -8.14 -11.98
CA GLU A 182 3.85 -6.99 -11.49
C GLU A 182 4.03 -6.79 -9.98
N ARG A 183 4.34 -7.86 -9.24
CA ARG A 183 4.68 -7.78 -7.80
C ARG A 183 6.08 -7.24 -7.56
N TYR A 184 7.03 -7.65 -8.39
CA TYR A 184 8.45 -7.34 -8.21
C TYR A 184 8.97 -6.48 -9.36
N VAL A 185 8.65 -5.19 -9.30
CA VAL A 185 9.16 -4.18 -10.24
C VAL A 185 10.43 -3.55 -9.66
N ILE A 186 11.54 -4.29 -9.72
CA ILE A 186 12.84 -3.87 -9.20
C ILE A 186 13.75 -3.54 -10.42
N PRO A 187 14.24 -2.31 -10.56
CA PRO A 187 15.11 -1.94 -11.68
C PRO A 187 16.49 -2.61 -11.56
N THR A 188 17.11 -2.98 -12.67
CA THR A 188 18.42 -3.66 -12.67
C THR A 188 19.54 -2.75 -12.16
N ALA A 189 19.46 -1.44 -12.43
CA ALA A 189 20.34 -0.45 -11.81
C ALA A 189 20.34 -0.50 -10.27
N ALA A 190 19.22 -0.88 -9.64
CA ALA A 190 19.17 -1.07 -8.19
C ALA A 190 20.02 -2.25 -7.72
N GLU A 191 20.21 -3.30 -8.52
CA GLU A 191 21.08 -4.42 -8.14
C GLU A 191 22.56 -4.02 -8.13
N ALA A 192 22.97 -3.14 -9.04
CA ALA A 192 24.35 -2.63 -9.08
C ALA A 192 24.61 -1.68 -7.90
N ASP A 193 23.65 -0.81 -7.58
CA ASP A 193 23.72 0.07 -6.41
C ASP A 193 23.67 -0.73 -5.10
N ALA A 194 22.80 -1.74 -5.00
CA ALA A 194 22.71 -2.63 -3.85
C ALA A 194 24.01 -3.41 -3.63
N ARG A 195 24.60 -3.98 -4.69
CA ARG A 195 25.92 -4.62 -4.63
C ARG A 195 27.00 -3.65 -4.14
N ARG A 196 27.03 -2.42 -4.66
CA ARG A 196 27.99 -1.39 -4.22
C ARG A 196 27.81 -1.02 -2.74
N LEU A 197 26.57 -0.92 -2.27
CA LEU A 197 26.27 -0.61 -0.86
C LEU A 197 26.62 -1.79 0.06
N GLU A 198 26.36 -3.02 -0.38
CA GLU A 198 26.77 -4.25 0.31
C GLU A 198 28.30 -4.34 0.42
N GLU A 199 29.02 -4.10 -0.68
CA GLU A 199 30.48 -4.03 -0.71
C GLU A 199 31.07 -2.92 0.18
N ALA A 200 30.32 -1.83 0.42
CA ALA A 200 30.73 -0.75 1.31
C ALA A 200 30.40 -1.02 2.79
N ALA A 201 29.41 -1.86 3.08
CA ALA A 201 28.97 -2.20 4.43
C ALA A 201 29.65 -3.46 5.00
N VAL A 202 30.15 -4.34 4.14
CA VAL A 202 30.89 -5.55 4.52
C VAL A 202 32.40 -5.26 4.41
N PRO A 203 33.20 -5.46 5.47
CA PRO A 203 34.66 -5.41 5.36
C PRO A 203 35.15 -6.35 4.25
N GLN A 204 36.17 -5.97 3.48
CA GLN A 204 36.76 -6.81 2.41
C GLN A 204 37.31 -8.16 2.89
N GLU A 205 37.25 -8.46 4.18
CA GLU A 205 37.63 -9.75 4.75
C GLU A 205 36.41 -10.69 4.69
N CYS A 206 36.45 -11.62 3.74
CA CYS A 206 35.57 -12.77 3.75
C CYS A 206 35.77 -13.51 5.09
N SER A 207 34.68 -13.79 5.80
CA SER A 207 34.69 -14.58 7.06
C SER A 207 35.29 -16.00 6.91
N LEU A 208 35.68 -16.40 5.70
CA LEU A 208 36.28 -17.69 5.37
C LEU A 208 37.77 -17.60 4.99
N ASP A 209 38.38 -16.42 5.00
CA ASP A 209 39.82 -16.27 4.82
C ASP A 209 40.52 -16.60 6.15
N HIS A 210 40.78 -17.89 6.37
CA HIS A 210 41.70 -18.32 7.41
C HIS A 210 43.13 -18.10 6.92
N ALA A 211 43.95 -17.40 7.71
CA ALA A 211 45.38 -17.31 7.47
C ALA A 211 46.01 -18.70 7.62
N ASP A 212 46.56 -19.22 6.52
CA ASP A 212 47.43 -20.40 6.51
C ASP A 212 48.72 -20.17 7.35
#